data_AF-A0A9D7Q0T5-F1
#
_entry.id   AF-A0A9D7Q0T5-F1
#
_cell.length_a   1.000
_cell.length_b   1.000
_cell.length_c   1.000
_cell.angle_alpha   90.00
_cell.angle_beta   90.00
_cell.angle_gamma   90.00
#
_symmetry.space_group_name_H-M   'P 1'
#
loop_
_entity.id
_entity.type
_entity.pdbx_description
1 polymer ?
#
loop_
_entity_poly.entity_id
_entity_poly.type
_entity_poly.pdbx_seq_one_letter_code
_entity_poly.pdbx_strand_id
1 'polypeptide(L)'
;MFSIGVPTSARVEQVNQSIKGLQTSKKQVEDAIDNEVYQNYILLNGAKEKLLNLEKTLEQAEENYRVTLENYKAQNATAADLLDADTLLFAAKINLQLAKINLVVSDYKLKKSTGRPLF
;
A
#
# COMPACT_ATOMS: atom_id res chain seq x y z
N MET A 1 -41.03 -42.19 39.95
CA MET A 1 -40.10 -41.04 40.08
C MET A 1 -38.88 -41.31 39.21
N PHE A 2 -38.60 -40.48 38.20
CA PHE A 2 -37.26 -39.96 37.86
C PHE A 2 -37.32 -39.05 36.61
N SER A 3 -37.04 -37.76 36.85
CA SER A 3 -36.48 -36.70 35.99
C SER A 3 -36.85 -36.61 34.50
N ILE A 4 -37.70 -35.63 34.15
CA ILE A 4 -37.95 -35.15 32.77
C ILE A 4 -37.46 -33.69 32.57
N GLY A 5 -36.53 -33.21 33.39
CA GLY A 5 -36.13 -31.80 33.44
C GLY A 5 -34.88 -31.39 32.63
N VAL A 6 -34.22 -32.32 31.95
CA VAL A 6 -32.84 -32.15 31.45
C VAL A 6 -32.66 -31.84 29.93
N PRO A 7 -33.58 -32.18 29.00
CA PRO A 7 -33.34 -31.91 27.58
C PRO A 7 -33.40 -30.44 27.20
N THR A 8 -34.18 -29.64 27.93
CA THR A 8 -34.37 -28.20 27.63
C THR A 8 -33.16 -27.37 28.06
N SER A 9 -32.53 -27.68 29.20
CA SER A 9 -31.36 -26.93 29.68
C SER A 9 -30.11 -27.19 28.84
N ALA A 10 -29.87 -28.45 28.43
CA ALA A 10 -28.75 -28.79 27.54
C ALA A 10 -28.89 -28.14 26.16
N ARG A 11 -30.12 -28.08 25.61
CA ARG A 11 -30.41 -27.40 24.35
C ARG A 11 -30.23 -25.88 24.46
N VAL A 12 -30.65 -25.27 25.57
CA VAL A 12 -30.42 -23.84 25.84
C VAL A 12 -28.92 -23.54 25.98
N GLU A 13 -28.17 -24.39 26.67
CA GLU A 13 -26.71 -24.22 26.79
C GLU A 13 -26.02 -24.34 25.43
N GLN A 14 -26.41 -25.32 24.60
CA GLN A 14 -25.87 -25.46 23.24
C GLN A 14 -26.14 -24.22 22.38
N VAL A 15 -27.35 -23.67 22.43
CA VAL A 15 -27.70 -22.42 21.72
C VAL A 15 -26.88 -21.24 22.25
N ASN A 16 -26.68 -21.13 23.56
CA ASN A 16 -25.84 -20.08 24.15
C ASN A 16 -24.38 -20.18 23.70
N GLN A 17 -23.83 -21.39 23.60
CA GLN A 17 -22.48 -21.61 23.07
C GLN A 17 -22.42 -21.24 21.58
N SER A 18 -23.43 -21.58 20.79
CA SER A 18 -23.53 -21.16 19.39
C SER A 18 -23.60 -19.63 19.25
N ILE A 19 -24.39 -18.95 20.10
CA ILE A 19 -24.46 -17.47 20.12
C ILE A 19 -23.11 -16.86 20.47
N LYS A 20 -22.42 -17.37 21.51
CA LYS A 20 -21.07 -16.91 21.87
C LYS A 20 -20.05 -17.14 20.74
N GLY A 21 -20.15 -18.27 20.05
CA GLY A 21 -19.35 -18.57 18.87
C GLY A 21 -19.58 -17.57 17.74
N LEU A 22 -20.84 -17.26 17.44
CA LEU A 22 -21.21 -16.26 16.43
C LEU A 22 -20.76 -14.84 16.82
N GLN A 23 -20.87 -14.46 18.10
CA GLN A 23 -20.39 -13.18 18.59
C GLN A 23 -18.86 -13.04 18.47
N THR A 24 -18.13 -14.10 18.82
CA THR A 24 -16.67 -14.15 18.65
C THR A 24 -16.29 -14.04 17.16
N SER A 25 -16.98 -14.80 16.31
CA SER A 25 -16.74 -14.77 14.85
C SER A 25 -17.03 -13.38 14.26
N LYS A 26 -18.13 -12.74 14.68
CA LYS A 26 -18.44 -11.35 14.30
C LYS A 26 -17.31 -10.41 14.68
N LYS A 27 -16.85 -10.46 15.93
CA LYS A 27 -15.75 -9.61 16.40
C LYS A 27 -14.46 -9.83 15.60
N GLN A 28 -14.11 -11.09 15.29
CA GLN A 28 -12.95 -11.40 14.47
C GLN A 28 -13.04 -10.79 13.07
N VAL A 29 -14.23 -10.79 12.47
CA VAL A 29 -14.46 -10.15 11.16
C VAL A 29 -14.35 -8.63 11.26
N GLU A 30 -14.91 -8.02 12.31
CA GLU A 30 -14.78 -6.57 12.56
C GLU A 30 -13.31 -6.16 12.74
N ASP A 31 -12.58 -6.87 13.61
CA ASP A 31 -11.15 -6.64 13.85
C ASP A 31 -10.32 -6.80 12.55
N ALA A 32 -10.68 -7.76 11.69
CA ALA A 32 -10.01 -7.98 10.41
C ALA A 32 -10.26 -6.83 9.41
N ILE A 33 -11.49 -6.30 9.35
CA ILE A 33 -11.85 -5.15 8.51
C ILE A 33 -11.08 -3.91 8.98
N ASP A 34 -11.07 -3.63 10.27
CA ASP A 34 -10.36 -2.48 10.84
C ASP A 34 -8.86 -2.57 10.52
N ASN A 35 -8.28 -3.76 10.64
CA ASN A 35 -6.88 -3.99 10.28
C ASN A 35 -6.61 -3.76 8.79
N GLU A 36 -7.46 -4.28 7.90
CA GLU A 36 -7.32 -4.11 6.45
C GLU A 36 -7.38 -2.62 6.06
N VAL A 37 -8.35 -1.89 6.61
CA VAL A 37 -8.48 -0.44 6.36
C VAL A 37 -7.25 0.32 6.84
N TYR A 38 -6.76 0.03 8.04
CA TYR A 38 -5.58 0.67 8.59
C TYR A 38 -4.32 0.38 7.78
N GLN A 39 -4.12 -0.87 7.35
CA GLN A 39 -2.99 -1.25 6.50
C GLN A 39 -3.04 -0.52 5.15
N ASN A 40 -4.19 -0.48 4.49
CA ASN A 40 -4.35 0.22 3.22
C ASN A 40 -4.12 1.73 3.35
N TYR A 41 -4.50 2.32 4.47
CA TYR A 41 -4.24 3.72 4.77
C TYR A 41 -2.73 4.00 4.88
N ILE A 42 -1.99 3.16 5.60
CA ILE A 42 -0.52 3.26 5.69
C ILE A 42 0.12 3.11 4.30
N LEU A 43 -0.34 2.14 3.50
CA LEU A 43 0.17 1.93 2.14
C LEU A 43 -0.05 3.14 1.24
N LEU A 44 -1.20 3.82 1.35
CA LEU A 44 -1.47 5.06 0.62
C LEU A 44 -0.52 6.18 1.04
N ASN A 45 -0.32 6.38 2.34
CA ASN A 45 0.59 7.42 2.83
C ASN A 45 2.04 7.13 2.44
N GLY A 46 2.51 5.89 2.57
CA GLY A 46 3.84 5.51 2.11
C GLY A 46 4.03 5.70 0.60
N ALA A 47 2.99 5.45 -0.21
CA ALA A 47 3.04 5.72 -1.65
C ALA A 47 3.16 7.23 -1.96
N LYS A 48 2.49 8.11 -1.19
CA LYS A 48 2.62 9.56 -1.32
C LYS A 48 4.03 10.04 -0.97
N GLU A 49 4.57 9.59 0.16
CA GLU A 49 5.94 9.95 0.56
C GLU A 49 6.98 9.46 -0.45
N LYS A 50 6.81 8.23 -0.96
CA LYS A 50 7.68 7.68 -2.00
C LYS A 50 7.62 8.48 -3.29
N LEU A 51 6.44 8.96 -3.68
CA LEU A 51 6.29 9.82 -4.86
C LEU A 51 7.10 11.12 -4.70
N LEU A 52 6.94 11.81 -3.56
CA LEU A 52 7.67 13.06 -3.27
C LEU A 52 9.19 12.86 -3.28
N ASN A 53 9.67 11.73 -2.74
CA ASN A 53 11.10 11.42 -2.76
C ASN A 53 11.62 11.20 -4.18
N LEU A 54 10.84 10.50 -5.03
CA LEU A 54 11.23 10.21 -6.40
C LEU A 54 11.14 11.43 -7.33
N GLU A 55 10.29 12.41 -7.02
CA GLU A 55 10.31 13.72 -7.68
C GLU A 55 11.65 14.42 -7.44
N LYS A 56 12.14 14.45 -6.19
CA LYS A 56 13.47 14.99 -5.87
C LYS A 56 14.62 14.20 -6.51
N THR A 57 14.51 12.87 -6.56
CA THR A 57 15.49 12.03 -7.26
C THR A 57 15.53 12.35 -8.75
N LEU A 58 14.38 12.61 -9.38
CA LEU A 58 14.34 13.04 -10.78
C LEU A 58 15.03 14.40 -10.96
N GLU A 59 14.72 15.40 -10.14
CA GLU A 59 15.36 16.72 -10.19
C GLU A 59 16.89 16.62 -10.07
N GLN A 60 17.39 15.78 -9.16
CA GLN A 60 18.81 15.53 -8.99
C GLN A 60 19.43 14.85 -10.22
N ALA A 61 18.75 13.87 -10.82
CA ALA A 61 19.24 13.19 -12.00
C ALA A 61 19.24 14.09 -13.24
N GLU A 62 18.25 14.97 -13.38
CA GLU A 62 18.19 16.00 -14.43
C GLU A 62 19.35 16.98 -14.30
N GLU A 63 19.64 17.45 -13.09
CA GLU A 63 20.77 18.35 -12.85
C GLU A 63 22.12 17.65 -13.09
N ASN A 64 22.26 16.39 -12.66
CA ASN A 64 23.45 15.59 -12.94
C ASN A 64 23.69 15.43 -14.45
N TYR A 65 22.64 15.08 -15.20
CA TYR A 65 22.73 14.98 -16.66
C TYR A 65 23.12 16.32 -17.30
N ARG A 66 22.52 17.43 -16.86
CA ARG A 66 22.83 18.78 -17.37
C ARG A 66 24.30 19.14 -17.14
N VAL A 67 24.81 18.97 -15.92
CA VAL A 67 26.22 19.28 -15.59
C VAL A 67 27.18 18.40 -16.38
N THR A 68 26.90 17.10 -16.47
CA THR A 68 27.74 16.16 -17.22
C THR A 68 27.73 16.45 -18.72
N LEU A 69 26.59 16.85 -19.28
CA LEU A 69 26.48 17.27 -20.67
C LEU A 69 27.34 18.51 -20.96
N GLU A 70 27.32 19.52 -20.08
CA GLU A 70 28.16 20.71 -20.24
C GLU A 70 29.65 20.37 -20.10
N ASN A 71 30.03 19.50 -19.16
CA ASN A 71 31.41 19.02 -19.04
C ASN A 71 31.84 18.21 -20.26
N TYR A 72 30.97 17.36 -20.82
CA TYR A 72 31.25 16.61 -22.03
C TYR A 72 31.48 17.53 -23.23
N LYS A 73 30.64 18.56 -23.42
CA LYS A 73 30.83 19.59 -24.46
C LYS A 73 32.15 20.35 -24.29
N ALA A 74 32.56 20.59 -23.05
CA ALA A 74 33.83 21.20 -22.70
C ALA A 74 35.03 20.23 -22.75
N GLN A 75 34.83 18.97 -23.15
CA GLN A 75 35.84 17.90 -23.16
C GLN A 75 36.42 17.56 -21.77
N ASN A 76 35.73 17.95 -20.70
CA ASN A 76 36.06 17.66 -19.30
C ASN A 76 35.40 16.38 -18.77
N ALA A 77 34.48 15.77 -19.53
CA ALA A 77 33.87 14.48 -19.24
C ALA A 77 33.87 13.59 -20.48
N THR A 78 33.81 12.29 -20.28
CA THR A 78 33.81 11.29 -21.37
C THR A 78 32.40 10.99 -21.85
N ALA A 79 32.30 10.33 -23.02
CA ALA A 79 31.01 9.83 -23.52
C ALA A 79 30.39 8.76 -22.60
N ALA A 80 31.22 8.01 -21.86
CA ALA A 80 30.76 7.04 -20.88
C ALA A 80 30.10 7.74 -19.67
N ASP A 81 30.71 8.80 -19.15
CA ASP A 81 30.13 9.58 -18.04
C ASP A 81 28.75 10.16 -18.42
N LEU A 82 28.62 10.67 -19.65
CA LEU A 82 27.35 11.17 -20.17
C LEU A 82 26.29 10.06 -20.31
N LEU A 83 26.69 8.88 -20.80
CA LEU A 83 25.79 7.74 -20.92
C LEU A 83 25.30 7.23 -19.55
N ASP A 84 26.19 7.21 -18.56
CA ASP A 84 25.83 6.84 -17.19
C ASP A 84 24.83 7.84 -16.60
N ALA A 85 25.07 9.14 -16.78
CA ALA A 85 24.14 10.18 -16.33
C ALA A 85 22.77 10.09 -17.01
N ASP A 86 22.72 9.81 -18.32
CA ASP A 86 21.47 9.60 -19.06
C ASP A 86 20.71 8.36 -18.58
N THR A 87 21.43 7.27 -18.31
CA THR A 87 20.85 6.03 -17.78
C THR A 87 20.23 6.26 -16.40
N LEU A 88 20.90 7.01 -15.53
CA LEU A 88 20.36 7.39 -14.21
C LEU A 88 19.11 8.25 -14.34
N LEU A 89 19.10 9.22 -15.26
CA LEU A 89 17.93 10.06 -15.54
C LEU A 89 16.76 9.21 -16.04
N PHE A 90 17.01 8.27 -16.96
CA PHE A 90 16.00 7.38 -17.48
C PHE A 90 15.39 6.48 -16.40
N ALA A 91 16.24 5.90 -15.53
CA ALA A 91 15.79 5.10 -14.40
C ALA A 91 14.96 5.93 -13.40
N ALA A 92 15.35 7.17 -13.11
CA ALA A 92 14.59 8.08 -12.25
C ALA A 92 13.19 8.35 -12.82
N LYS A 93 13.08 8.61 -14.13
CA LYS A 93 11.80 8.80 -14.83
C LYS A 93 10.89 7.57 -14.72
N ILE A 94 11.44 6.37 -14.95
CA ILE A 94 10.69 5.11 -14.80
C ILE A 94 10.17 4.95 -13.37
N ASN A 95 11.05 5.15 -12.38
CA ASN A 95 10.68 5.00 -10.98
C ASN A 95 9.59 5.98 -10.56
N LEU A 96 9.67 7.24 -11.01
CA LEU A 96 8.63 8.23 -10.77
C LEU A 96 7.28 7.79 -11.37
N GLN A 97 7.29 7.27 -12.60
CA GLN A 97 6.07 6.80 -13.25
C GLN A 97 5.45 5.61 -12.51
N LEU A 98 6.26 4.64 -12.07
CA LEU A 98 5.80 3.52 -11.25
C LEU A 98 5.24 3.98 -9.91
N ALA A 99 5.82 5.02 -9.29
CA ALA A 99 5.32 5.59 -8.05
C ALA A 99 3.94 6.24 -8.23
N LYS A 100 3.71 6.96 -9.33
CA LYS A 100 2.38 7.50 -9.68
C LYS A 100 1.33 6.40 -9.82
N ILE A 101 1.67 5.30 -10.50
CA ILE A 101 0.78 4.13 -10.63
C ILE A 101 0.50 3.51 -9.26
N ASN A 102 1.52 3.31 -8.43
CA ASN A 102 1.35 2.76 -7.09
C ASN A 102 0.48 3.63 -6.18
N LEU A 103 0.58 4.95 -6.28
CA LEU A 103 -0.28 5.87 -5.54
C LEU A 103 -1.76 5.65 -5.90
N VAL A 104 -2.05 5.55 -7.20
CA VAL A 104 -3.41 5.28 -7.70
C VAL A 104 -3.91 3.92 -7.22
N VAL A 105 -3.10 2.87 -7.31
CA VAL A 105 -3.47 1.53 -6.84
C VAL A 105 -3.74 1.51 -5.34
N SER A 106 -2.91 2.18 -4.52
CA SER A 106 -3.10 2.26 -3.08
C SER A 106 -4.36 3.05 -2.70
N ASP A 107 -4.69 4.10 -3.43
CA ASP A 107 -5.95 4.86 -3.24
C ASP A 107 -7.17 3.97 -3.52
N TYR A 108 -7.14 3.19 -4.61
CA TYR A 108 -8.20 2.23 -4.91
C TYR A 108 -8.34 1.13 -3.85
N LYS A 109 -7.22 0.61 -3.32
CA LYS A 109 -7.25 -0.38 -2.23
C LYS A 109 -7.93 0.17 -0.97
N LEU A 110 -7.61 1.40 -0.57
CA LEU A 110 -8.24 2.05 0.59
C LEU A 110 -9.74 2.31 0.36
N LYS A 111 -10.12 2.78 -0.83
CA LYS A 111 -11.55 2.97 -1.18
C LYS A 111 -12.31 1.66 -1.09
N LYS A 112 -11.73 0.58 -1.62
CA LYS A 112 -12.32 -0.77 -1.54
C LYS A 112 -12.49 -1.24 -0.09
N SER A 113 -11.47 -1.13 0.76
CA SER A 113 -11.56 -1.60 2.14
C SER A 113 -12.48 -0.75 3.01
N THR A 114 -12.69 0.52 2.67
CA THR A 114 -13.66 1.41 3.35
C THR A 114 -15.10 1.25 2.84
N GLY A 115 -15.35 0.30 1.92
CA GLY A 115 -16.67 0.05 1.36
C GLY A 115 -17.20 1.16 0.45
N ARG A 116 -16.33 2.06 -0.03
CA ARG A 116 -16.73 3.12 -0.96
C ARG A 116 -16.86 2.56 -2.39
N PRO A 117 -17.91 2.93 -3.14
CA PRO A 117 -18.07 2.51 -4.52
C PRO A 117 -16.91 3.01 -5.39
N LEU A 118 -16.49 2.19 -6.35
CA LEU A 118 -15.33 2.45 -7.21
C LEU A 118 -15.63 3.37 -8.41
N PHE A 119 -16.89 3.81 -8.58
CA PHE A 119 -17.37 4.65 -9.67
C PHE A 119 -18.56 5.49 -9.20
#